data_AF-A0A1G1T7D7-F1
#
_entry.id   AF-A0A1G1T7D7-F1
#
_cell.length_a   1.000
_cell.length_b   1.000
_cell.length_c   1.000
_cell.angle_alpha   90.00
_cell.angle_beta   90.00
_cell.angle_gamma   90.00
#
_symmetry.space_group_name_H-M   'P 1'
#
loop_
_entity.id
_entity.type
_entity.pdbx_description
1 polymer ?
#
loop_
_entity_poly.entity_id
_entity_poly.type
_entity_poly.pdbx_seq_one_letter_code
_entity_poly.pdbx_strand_id
1 'polypeptide(L)'
;MGCLTKHSQRLTFQLTFADVLPDVNVDDRFAQLDKAQKRLMQPLKYEGLRLGKRFSHRIPLFTEMSIDQDTGLVTGVFNAYLREQLLELAAGYPPAQLESLFLRR
;
A
#
# COMPACT_ATOMS: atom_id res chain seq x y z
N MET A 1 -12.36 8.78 3.28
CA MET A 1 -12.68 8.53 1.86
C MET A 1 -11.56 9.08 0.99
N GLY A 2 -10.58 8.24 0.64
CA GLY A 2 -9.52 8.57 -0.32
C GLY A 2 -9.85 7.95 -1.67
N CYS A 3 -10.77 8.56 -2.41
CA CYS A 3 -11.11 8.08 -3.75
C CYS A 3 -9.99 8.50 -4.70
N LEU A 4 -9.33 7.54 -5.34
CA LEU A 4 -8.36 7.76 -6.42
C LEU A 4 -9.10 8.44 -7.59
N THR A 5 -9.08 9.77 -7.64
CA THR A 5 -9.68 10.52 -8.74
C THR A 5 -8.88 10.25 -10.02
N LYS A 6 -9.57 9.85 -11.10
CA LYS A 6 -8.99 9.46 -12.40
C LYS A 6 -8.07 10.51 -13.04
N HIS A 7 -8.10 11.76 -12.58
CA HIS A 7 -7.37 12.90 -13.16
C HIS A 7 -6.04 13.27 -12.50
N SER A 8 -5.65 12.63 -11.39
CA SER A 8 -4.37 12.92 -10.75
C SER A 8 -3.24 12.18 -11.48
N GLN A 9 -2.22 12.90 -11.97
CA GLN A 9 -1.03 12.27 -12.60
C GLN A 9 -0.30 11.34 -11.63
N ARG A 10 -0.27 11.70 -10.34
CA ARG A 10 0.24 10.87 -9.24
C ARG A 10 -0.92 10.19 -8.50
N LEU A 11 -0.81 8.89 -8.30
CA LEU A 11 -1.71 8.12 -7.44
C LEU A 11 -1.15 8.18 -6.02
N THR A 12 -1.67 9.10 -5.22
CA THR A 12 -1.24 9.29 -3.85
C THR A 12 -2.19 8.63 -2.87
N PHE A 13 -1.67 8.28 -1.70
CA PHE A 13 -2.49 7.94 -0.54
C PHE A 13 -2.02 8.72 0.67
N GLN A 14 -2.96 8.91 1.59
CA GLN A 14 -2.75 9.51 2.89
C GLN A 14 -3.62 8.74 3.88
N LEU A 15 -3.03 8.32 4.99
CA LEU A 15 -3.70 7.59 6.05
C LEU A 15 -3.07 7.92 7.40
N THR A 16 -3.84 7.80 8.47
CA THR A 16 -3.33 8.00 9.83
C THR A 16 -2.94 6.66 10.43
N PHE A 17 -2.04 6.66 11.41
CA PHE A 17 -1.69 5.42 12.11
C PHE A 17 -2.87 4.71 12.75
N ALA A 18 -3.83 5.47 13.29
CA ALA A 18 -5.02 4.91 13.92
C ALA A 18 -5.85 4.08 12.92
N ASP A 19 -5.79 4.42 11.63
CA ASP A 19 -6.49 3.67 10.57
C ASP A 19 -5.86 2.28 10.31
N VAL A 20 -4.59 2.07 10.70
CA VAL A 20 -3.83 0.84 10.38
C VAL A 20 -3.51 0.02 11.61
N LEU A 21 -3.26 0.66 12.75
CA LEU A 21 -2.87 0.04 14.03
C LEU A 21 -3.57 0.77 15.20
N PRO A 22 -4.89 0.59 15.38
CA PRO A 22 -5.65 1.30 16.41
C PRO A 22 -5.20 0.97 17.86
N ASP A 23 -4.78 -0.27 18.13
CA ASP A 23 -4.60 -0.79 19.50
C ASP A 23 -3.14 -1.06 19.92
N VAL A 24 -2.14 -0.56 19.20
CA VAL A 24 -0.72 -0.79 19.53
C VAL A 24 -0.24 0.23 20.58
N ASN A 25 0.74 -0.09 21.42
CA ASN A 25 1.34 0.90 22.33
C ASN A 25 2.14 1.97 21.55
N VAL A 26 2.14 3.23 21.99
CA VAL A 26 2.67 4.38 21.21
C VAL A 26 4.14 4.20 20.81
N ASP A 27 4.97 3.68 21.72
CA ASP A 27 6.40 3.47 21.46
C ASP A 27 6.67 2.34 20.44
N ASP A 28 5.81 1.33 20.40
CA ASP A 28 5.94 0.20 19.45
C ASP A 28 5.36 0.52 18.07
N ARG A 29 4.47 1.52 17.96
CA ARG A 29 3.83 1.91 16.69
C ARG A 29 4.86 2.30 15.64
N PHE A 30 5.78 3.20 15.99
CA PHE A 30 6.76 3.72 15.04
C PHE A 30 7.73 2.65 14.54
N ALA A 31 8.23 1.79 15.42
CA ALA A 31 9.12 0.69 15.04
C ALA A 31 8.42 -0.31 14.11
N GLN A 32 7.14 -0.63 14.38
CA GLN A 32 6.36 -1.51 13.50
C GLN A 32 6.09 -0.88 12.14
N LEU A 33 5.86 0.44 12.09
CA LEU A 33 5.59 1.17 10.86
C LEU A 33 6.84 1.41 10.01
N ASP A 34 7.98 1.73 10.61
CA ASP A 34 9.27 1.78 9.90
C ASP A 34 9.59 0.41 9.27
N LYS A 35 9.37 -0.67 10.02
CA LYS A 35 9.51 -2.04 9.51
C LYS A 35 8.52 -2.34 8.37
N ALA A 36 7.27 -1.90 8.51
CA ALA A 36 6.25 -2.07 7.47
C ALA A 36 6.60 -1.27 6.21
N GLN A 37 7.02 -0.02 6.35
CA GLN A 37 7.49 0.84 5.26
C GLN A 37 8.66 0.20 4.53
N LYS A 38 9.71 -0.22 5.25
CA LYS A 38 10.87 -0.90 4.65
C LYS A 38 10.47 -2.13 3.84
N ARG A 39 9.48 -2.88 4.31
CA ARG A 39 8.95 -4.07 3.63
C ARG A 39 8.10 -3.70 2.41
N LEU A 40 7.24 -2.70 2.52
CA LEU A 40 6.36 -2.24 1.44
C LEU A 40 7.13 -1.53 0.32
N MET A 41 8.26 -0.91 0.64
CA MET A 41 9.19 -0.31 -0.34
C MET A 41 10.02 -1.36 -1.08
N GLN A 42 10.01 -2.64 -0.67
CA GLN A 42 10.64 -3.70 -1.45
C GLN A 42 9.84 -3.99 -2.73
N PRO A 43 10.50 -4.20 -3.88
CA PRO A 43 9.81 -4.59 -5.10
C PRO A 43 9.09 -5.94 -4.95
N LEU A 44 7.86 -5.99 -5.44
CA LEU A 44 7.13 -7.25 -5.59
C LEU A 44 7.79 -8.06 -6.69
N LYS A 45 8.27 -9.25 -6.33
CA LYS A 45 8.80 -10.22 -7.30
C LYS A 45 7.63 -11.05 -7.83
N TYR A 46 7.51 -11.13 -9.14
CA TYR A 46 6.61 -12.09 -9.79
C TYR A 46 7.35 -12.85 -10.88
N GLU A 47 6.98 -14.11 -11.02
CA GLU A 47 7.53 -15.03 -12.00
C GLU A 47 6.43 -15.48 -12.95
N GLY A 48 6.79 -15.71 -14.20
CA GLY A 48 5.83 -16.17 -15.20
C GLY A 48 6.51 -16.85 -16.37
N LEU A 49 5.69 -17.32 -17.30
CA LEU A 49 6.12 -17.88 -18.57
C LEU A 49 5.68 -16.94 -19.69
N ARG A 50 6.63 -16.45 -20.49
CA ARG A 50 6.36 -15.65 -21.68
C ARG A 50 7.11 -16.28 -22.85
N LEU A 51 6.37 -16.63 -23.90
CA LEU A 51 6.92 -17.29 -25.09
C LEU A 51 7.74 -18.55 -24.74
N GLY A 52 7.25 -19.37 -23.81
CA GLY A 52 7.91 -20.60 -23.37
C GLY A 52 9.16 -20.41 -22.49
N LYS A 53 9.59 -19.17 -22.22
CA LYS A 53 10.71 -18.88 -21.32
C LYS A 53 10.22 -18.36 -19.98
N ARG A 54 10.85 -18.85 -18.90
CA ARG A 54 10.63 -18.31 -17.55
C ARG A 54 11.19 -16.89 -17.49
N PHE A 55 10.44 -15.98 -16.92
CA PHE A 55 10.90 -14.64 -16.59
C PHE A 55 10.61 -14.33 -15.13
N SER A 56 11.44 -13.47 -14.54
CA SER A 56 11.26 -12.92 -13.19
C SER A 56 11.34 -11.41 -13.32
N HIS A 57 10.29 -10.73 -12.88
CA HIS A 57 10.25 -9.27 -12.81
C HIS A 57 10.07 -8.79 -11.38
N ARG A 58 10.57 -7.59 -11.12
CA ARG A 58 10.46 -6.90 -9.83
C ARG A 58 9.85 -5.54 -10.09
N ILE A 59 8.72 -5.26 -9.47
CA ILE A 59 8.03 -3.98 -9.63
C ILE A 59 7.77 -3.39 -8.25
N PRO A 60 8.25 -2.17 -7.95
CA PRO A 60 7.91 -1.50 -6.70
C PRO A 60 6.43 -1.13 -6.70
N LEU A 61 5.74 -1.41 -5.58
CA LEU A 61 4.35 -1.02 -5.38
C LEU A 61 4.23 0.50 -5.16
N PHE A 62 5.17 1.06 -4.40
CA PHE A 62 5.28 2.48 -4.10
C PHE A 62 6.58 3.03 -4.67
N THR A 63 6.53 4.25 -5.20
CA THR A 63 7.71 5.00 -5.63
C THR A 63 8.26 5.86 -4.50
N GLU A 64 7.36 6.37 -3.65
CA GLU A 64 7.68 7.22 -2.51
C GLU A 64 6.77 6.81 -1.33
N MET A 65 7.30 6.83 -0.12
CA MET A 65 6.54 6.67 1.12
C MET A 65 7.21 7.47 2.23
N SER A 66 6.41 8.18 3.02
CA SER A 66 6.87 8.99 4.15
C SER A 66 6.00 8.76 5.37
N ILE A 67 6.62 8.86 6.54
CA ILE A 67 5.97 8.76 7.84
C ILE A 67 6.34 10.02 8.62
N ASP A 68 5.34 10.82 8.95
CA ASP A 68 5.49 11.94 9.86
C ASP A 68 5.33 11.42 11.29
N GLN A 69 6.38 11.57 12.10
CA GLN A 69 6.39 11.05 13.46
C GLN A 69 5.56 11.88 14.43
N ASP A 70 5.44 13.19 14.18
CA ASP A 70 4.76 14.12 15.06
C ASP A 70 3.24 14.04 14.88
N THR A 71 2.79 13.93 13.62
CA THR A 71 1.36 13.88 13.28
C THR A 71 0.82 12.46 13.12
N GLY A 72 1.73 11.49 12.99
CA GLY A 72 1.41 10.11 12.70
C GLY A 72 0.78 9.85 11.34
N LEU A 73 1.09 10.74 10.40
CA LEU A 73 0.60 10.68 9.03
C LEU A 73 1.51 9.79 8.19
N VAL A 74 0.92 8.83 7.49
CA VAL A 74 1.61 8.05 6.46
C VAL A 74 1.12 8.52 5.10
N THR A 75 2.07 8.90 4.26
CA THR A 75 1.81 9.32 2.89
C THR A 75 2.62 8.50 1.92
N GLY A 76 2.16 8.41 0.67
CA GLY A 76 2.97 7.79 -0.37
C GLY A 76 2.38 7.92 -1.75
N VAL A 77 3.18 7.48 -2.72
CA VAL A 77 2.90 7.55 -4.15
C VAL A 77 2.97 6.13 -4.72
N PHE A 78 1.84 5.62 -5.21
CA PHE A 78 1.82 4.34 -5.92
C PHE A 78 2.58 4.43 -7.23
N ASN A 79 3.16 3.30 -7.64
CA ASN A 79 3.74 3.17 -8.97
C ASN A 79 2.64 3.28 -10.04
N ALA A 80 2.75 4.29 -10.89
CA ALA A 80 1.76 4.57 -11.94
C ALA A 80 1.59 3.40 -12.94
N TYR A 81 2.61 2.55 -13.09
CA TYR A 81 2.52 1.34 -13.92
C TYR A 81 1.46 0.36 -13.42
N LEU A 82 1.13 0.40 -12.13
CA LEU A 82 0.15 -0.47 -11.49
C LEU A 82 -1.26 0.15 -11.41
N ARG A 83 -1.49 1.31 -12.03
CA ARG A 83 -2.74 2.09 -11.90
C ARG A 83 -3.98 1.24 -12.15
N GLU A 84 -4.05 0.60 -13.32
CA GLU A 84 -5.24 -0.16 -13.73
C GLU A 84 -5.49 -1.31 -12.74
N GLN A 85 -4.43 -2.06 -12.38
CA GLN A 85 -4.54 -3.16 -11.43
C GLN A 85 -4.99 -2.68 -10.04
N LEU A 86 -4.50 -1.52 -9.58
CA LEU A 86 -4.91 -0.93 -8.31
C LEU A 86 -6.37 -0.47 -8.33
N LEU A 87 -6.84 0.08 -9.45
CA LEU A 87 -8.24 0.48 -9.63
C LEU A 87 -9.17 -0.74 -9.67
N GLU A 88 -8.78 -1.80 -10.38
CA GLU A 88 -9.49 -3.08 -10.39
C GLU A 88 -9.55 -3.72 -9.00
N LEU A 89 -8.42 -3.71 -8.27
CA LEU A 89 -8.36 -4.18 -6.89
C LEU A 89 -9.33 -3.38 -6.01
N ALA A 90 -9.28 -2.06 -6.07
CA ALA A 90 -10.16 -1.21 -5.26
C ALA A 90 -11.65 -1.43 -5.58
N ALA A 91 -12.00 -1.68 -6.84
CA ALA A 91 -13.36 -1.98 -7.26
C ALA A 91 -13.83 -3.39 -6.81
N GLY A 92 -12.90 -4.34 -6.64
CA GLY A 92 -13.18 -5.73 -6.30
C GLY A 92 -13.47 -6.00 -4.82
N TYR A 93 -13.17 -5.07 -3.91
CA TYR A 93 -13.41 -5.23 -2.47
C TYR A 93 -14.60 -4.38 -2.00
N PRO A 94 -15.78 -4.99 -1.75
CA PRO A 94 -16.88 -4.31 -1.08
C PRO A 94 -16.44 -3.85 0.33
N PRO A 95 -17.00 -2.74 0.87
CA PRO A 95 -16.64 -2.23 2.19
C PRO A 95 -16.71 -3.28 3.31
N ALA A 96 -17.71 -4.16 3.29
CA ALA A 96 -17.86 -5.25 4.26
C ALA A 96 -16.70 -6.28 4.22
N GLN A 97 -16.09 -6.50 3.05
CA GLN A 97 -14.91 -7.37 2.95
C GLN A 97 -13.64 -6.67 3.43
N LEU A 98 -13.51 -5.36 3.23
CA LEU A 98 -12.41 -4.58 3.79
C LEU A 98 -12.44 -4.63 5.32
N GLU A 99 -13.61 -4.40 5.94
CA GLU A 99 -13.79 -4.52 7.39
C GLU A 99 -13.39 -5.92 7.89
N SER A 100 -13.76 -6.99 7.17
CA SER A 100 -13.37 -8.36 7.54
C SER A 100 -11.86 -8.62 7.48
N LEU A 101 -11.11 -7.89 6.64
CA LEU A 101 -9.65 -8.00 6.57
C LEU A 101 -8.98 -7.29 7.76
N PHE A 102 -9.59 -6.21 8.28
CA PHE A 102 -9.13 -5.53 9.48
C PHE A 102 -9.48 -6.30 10.77
N LEU A 103 -10.62 -6.99 10.79
CA LEU A 103 -11.11 -7.80 11.92
C LEU A 103 -10.43 -9.18 12.07
N ARG A 104 -9.62 -9.61 11.10
CA ARG A 104 -8.85 -10.88 11.16
C ARG A 104 -7.54 -10.78 11.95
N ARG A 105 -7.39 -9.76 12.80
CA ARG A 105 -6.24 -9.60 13.69
C ARG A 105 -6.50 -10.19 15.06
#